data_AF-A0A2P8VSB3-F1
#
_entry.id   AF-A0A2P8VSB3-F1
#
_cell.length_a   1.000
_cell.length_b   1.000
_cell.length_c   1.000
_cell.angle_alpha   90.00
_cell.angle_beta   90.00
_cell.angle_gamma   90.00
#
_symmetry.space_group_name_H-M   'P 1'
#
loop_
_entity.id
_entity.type
_entity.pdbx_description
1 polymer ?
#
loop_
_entity_poly.entity_id
_entity_poly.type
_entity_poly.pdbx_seq_one_letter_code
_entity_poly.pdbx_strand_id
1 'polypeptide(L)'
;MPDANAIFISYRRSDSNDVSGRIYDRLVAHFGLATVFKDVHSIPYGTDFPAYIQQELAKCSVLLAVIGPSWLTVEKDGQRRLDNPDDWVRIEIQTALENDAITVIPLLVGEMERLTEAQLPEPLKPLARINSAVARPDPDFHQDMTRLTRRLEEVLEGKSTLASSRASEKSFSLAQKLELDDLNQQLALLSQQHRACAEEARLTGDPDRKVVLTERVKRLLQQISAIDGRINAIQTCSKG
;
A
#
# COMPACT_ATOMS: atom_id res chain seq x y z
N MET A 1 1.46 -13.30 -5.06
CA MET A 1 0.60 -12.16 -4.69
C MET A 1 0.40 -11.36 -5.96
N PRO A 2 -0.82 -10.99 -6.39
CA PRO A 2 -0.93 -10.08 -7.52
C PRO A 2 -0.29 -8.75 -7.13
N ASP A 3 0.56 -8.21 -8.02
CA ASP A 3 1.21 -6.93 -7.80
C ASP A 3 0.16 -5.82 -7.64
N ALA A 4 0.39 -4.88 -6.72
CA ALA A 4 -0.54 -3.83 -6.33
C ALA A 4 -0.70 -2.75 -7.42
N ASN A 5 -0.96 -3.14 -8.65
CA ASN A 5 -1.05 -2.29 -9.84
C ASN A 5 -2.42 -2.38 -10.53
N ALA A 6 -3.48 -2.71 -9.78
CA ALA A 6 -4.81 -2.82 -10.35
C ALA A 6 -5.50 -1.46 -10.54
N ILE A 7 -6.28 -1.34 -11.61
CA ILE A 7 -7.21 -0.24 -11.89
C ILE A 7 -8.62 -0.74 -11.60
N PHE A 8 -9.30 -0.12 -10.65
CA PHE A 8 -10.70 -0.39 -10.35
C PHE A 8 -11.62 0.67 -10.97
N ILE A 9 -12.56 0.24 -11.80
CA ILE A 9 -13.54 1.12 -12.45
C ILE A 9 -14.83 1.09 -11.63
N SER A 10 -15.08 2.17 -10.89
CA SER A 10 -16.35 2.41 -10.21
C SER A 10 -17.28 3.16 -11.16
N TYR A 11 -18.46 2.61 -11.42
CA TYR A 11 -19.44 3.22 -12.32
C TYR A 11 -20.86 2.87 -11.87
N ARG A 12 -21.81 3.73 -12.24
CA ARG A 12 -23.23 3.46 -12.00
C ARG A 12 -23.85 2.91 -13.27
N ARG A 13 -24.27 1.64 -13.25
CA ARG A 13 -24.88 0.97 -14.42
C ARG A 13 -26.06 1.74 -15.03
N SER A 14 -26.94 2.30 -14.19
CA SER A 14 -28.10 3.08 -14.67
C SER A 14 -27.72 4.39 -15.37
N ASP A 15 -26.46 4.81 -15.29
CA ASP A 15 -25.97 6.10 -15.75
C ASP A 15 -25.07 5.98 -16.99
N SER A 16 -24.14 5.03 -16.97
CA SER A 16 -23.02 5.01 -17.94
C SER A 16 -22.63 3.61 -18.42
N ASN A 17 -23.51 2.60 -18.32
CA ASN A 17 -23.19 1.20 -18.62
C ASN A 17 -22.44 0.99 -19.95
N ASP A 18 -22.97 1.53 -21.04
CA ASP A 18 -22.43 1.27 -22.39
C ASP A 18 -21.05 1.89 -22.58
N VAL A 19 -20.87 3.15 -22.14
CA VAL A 19 -19.57 3.84 -22.21
C VAL A 19 -18.55 3.22 -21.25
N SER A 20 -18.97 2.82 -20.05
CA SER A 20 -18.13 2.08 -19.10
C SER A 20 -17.68 0.74 -19.66
N GLY A 21 -18.53 0.05 -20.43
CA GLY A 21 -18.16 -1.14 -21.19
C GLY A 21 -17.03 -0.87 -22.19
N ARG A 22 -17.20 0.15 -23.05
CA ARG A 22 -16.18 0.56 -24.03
C ARG A 22 -14.87 0.98 -23.37
N ILE A 23 -14.93 1.72 -22.26
CA ILE A 23 -13.75 2.12 -21.48
C ILE A 23 -13.03 0.88 -20.93
N TYR A 24 -13.78 -0.05 -20.32
CA TYR A 24 -13.22 -1.28 -19.78
C TYR A 24 -12.51 -2.10 -20.85
N ASP A 25 -13.15 -2.35 -22.00
CA ASP A 25 -12.56 -3.15 -23.07
C ASP A 25 -11.26 -2.51 -23.59
N ARG A 26 -11.24 -1.18 -23.70
CA ARG A 26 -10.05 -0.42 -24.12
C ARG A 26 -8.91 -0.53 -23.11
N LEU A 27 -9.21 -0.40 -21.82
CA LEU A 27 -8.22 -0.51 -20.75
C LEU A 27 -7.71 -1.95 -20.61
N VAL A 28 -8.58 -2.96 -20.71
CA VAL A 28 -8.20 -4.38 -20.70
C VAL A 28 -7.31 -4.71 -21.89
N ALA A 29 -7.63 -4.20 -23.09
CA ALA A 29 -6.79 -4.41 -24.26
C ALA A 29 -5.37 -3.85 -24.09
N HIS A 30 -5.19 -2.85 -23.23
CA HIS A 30 -3.90 -2.19 -23.00
C HIS A 30 -3.15 -2.75 -21.78
N PHE A 31 -3.81 -2.83 -20.62
CA PHE A 31 -3.21 -3.23 -19.34
C PHE A 31 -3.37 -4.72 -19.02
N GLY A 32 -4.19 -5.44 -19.76
CA GLY A 32 -4.50 -6.85 -19.53
C GLY A 32 -5.67 -7.07 -18.57
N LEU A 33 -6.33 -8.22 -18.72
CA LEU A 33 -7.53 -8.60 -17.96
C LEU A 33 -7.28 -8.72 -16.45
N ALA A 34 -6.07 -9.09 -16.05
CA ALA A 34 -5.70 -9.24 -14.64
C ALA A 34 -5.47 -7.90 -13.91
N THR A 35 -5.40 -6.80 -14.67
CA THR A 35 -5.02 -5.47 -14.15
C THR A 35 -6.23 -4.54 -14.03
N VAL A 36 -7.30 -4.81 -14.79
CA VAL A 36 -8.48 -3.93 -14.85
C VAL A 36 -9.70 -4.66 -14.30
N PHE A 37 -10.24 -4.10 -13.23
CA PHE A 37 -11.40 -4.60 -12.54
C PHE A 37 -12.52 -3.59 -12.69
N LYS A 38 -13.75 -4.08 -12.83
CA LYS A 38 -14.96 -3.28 -12.69
C LYS A 38 -15.95 -4.13 -11.92
N ASP A 39 -16.91 -3.46 -11.30
CA ASP A 39 -18.15 -4.11 -10.87
C ASP A 39 -18.00 -5.08 -9.67
N VAL A 40 -18.57 -4.70 -8.52
CA VAL A 40 -18.51 -5.52 -7.30
C VAL A 40 -19.73 -6.44 -7.15
N HIS A 41 -20.54 -6.67 -8.19
CA HIS A 41 -21.70 -7.57 -8.05
C HIS A 41 -21.35 -9.06 -7.84
N SER A 42 -20.06 -9.44 -7.95
CA SER A 42 -19.58 -10.81 -7.70
C SER A 42 -19.14 -11.05 -6.25
N ILE A 43 -19.72 -10.34 -5.27
CA ILE A 43 -19.45 -10.61 -3.84
C ILE A 43 -19.89 -12.05 -3.53
N PRO A 44 -18.97 -12.91 -3.04
CA PRO A 44 -19.34 -14.26 -2.64
C PRO A 44 -20.42 -14.24 -1.56
N TYR A 45 -21.39 -15.14 -1.65
CA TYR A 45 -22.45 -15.26 -0.64
C TYR A 45 -21.86 -15.42 0.77
N GLY A 46 -22.41 -14.68 1.74
CA GLY A 46 -21.97 -14.74 3.14
C GLY A 46 -20.73 -13.89 3.46
N THR A 47 -20.23 -13.08 2.53
CA THR A 47 -19.10 -12.17 2.79
C THR A 47 -19.58 -10.88 3.46
N ASP A 48 -18.85 -10.41 4.45
CA ASP A 48 -19.04 -9.06 5.01
C ASP A 48 -18.71 -8.01 3.95
N PHE A 49 -19.71 -7.23 3.56
CA PHE A 49 -19.66 -6.38 2.36
C PHE A 49 -18.61 -5.26 2.46
N PRO A 50 -18.57 -4.44 3.53
CA PRO A 50 -17.54 -3.41 3.65
C PRO A 50 -16.13 -4.00 3.69
N ALA A 51 -15.95 -5.15 4.34
CA ALA A 51 -14.66 -5.83 4.39
C ALA A 51 -14.21 -6.31 3.00
N TYR A 52 -15.13 -6.84 2.18
CA TYR A 52 -14.83 -7.24 0.82
C TYR A 52 -14.41 -6.06 -0.06
N ILE A 53 -15.14 -4.94 -0.01
CA ILE A 53 -14.79 -3.72 -0.75
C ILE A 53 -13.40 -3.24 -0.35
N GLN A 54 -13.10 -3.17 0.94
CA GLN A 54 -11.78 -2.81 1.43
C GLN A 54 -10.70 -3.76 0.91
N GLN A 55 -10.97 -5.07 0.89
CA GLN A 55 -10.02 -6.07 0.42
C GLN A 55 -9.75 -5.97 -1.10
N GLU A 56 -10.77 -5.73 -1.91
CA GLU A 56 -10.59 -5.54 -3.35
C GLU A 56 -9.90 -4.22 -3.67
N LEU A 57 -10.32 -3.12 -3.01
CA LEU A 57 -9.68 -1.82 -3.17
C LEU A 57 -8.23 -1.82 -2.66
N ALA A 58 -7.88 -2.62 -1.65
CA ALA A 58 -6.51 -2.76 -1.16
C ALA A 58 -5.54 -3.34 -2.21
N LYS A 59 -6.05 -4.00 -3.26
CA LYS A 59 -5.24 -4.49 -4.38
C LYS A 59 -5.02 -3.42 -5.46
N CYS A 60 -5.77 -2.33 -5.38
CA CYS A 60 -5.83 -1.32 -6.43
C CYS A 60 -4.86 -0.18 -6.15
N SER A 61 -4.17 0.27 -7.20
CA SER A 61 -3.39 1.50 -7.18
C SER A 61 -4.21 2.69 -7.68
N VAL A 62 -5.25 2.43 -8.48
CA VAL A 62 -6.11 3.47 -9.06
C VAL A 62 -7.58 3.09 -8.89
N LEU A 63 -8.41 4.06 -8.49
CA LEU A 63 -9.85 4.02 -8.66
C LEU A 63 -10.25 5.03 -9.73
N LEU A 64 -10.84 4.55 -10.82
CA LEU A 64 -11.40 5.36 -11.90
C LEU A 64 -12.92 5.48 -11.69
N ALA A 65 -13.39 6.66 -11.24
CA ALA A 65 -14.80 6.91 -10.99
C ALA A 65 -15.47 7.46 -12.27
N VAL A 66 -16.25 6.62 -12.96
CA VAL A 66 -16.97 7.02 -14.17
C VAL A 66 -18.26 7.74 -13.80
N ILE A 67 -18.39 8.98 -14.27
CA ILE A 67 -19.43 9.93 -13.86
C ILE A 67 -20.12 10.45 -15.11
N GLY A 68 -21.31 9.93 -15.37
CA GLY A 68 -22.18 10.36 -16.45
C GLY A 68 -23.31 11.29 -16.00
N PRO A 69 -24.23 11.65 -16.93
CA PRO A 69 -25.18 12.74 -16.77
C PRO A 69 -26.15 12.61 -15.58
N SER A 70 -26.51 11.39 -15.20
CA SER A 70 -27.47 11.10 -14.13
C SER A 70 -26.80 10.76 -12.80
N TRP A 71 -25.47 10.65 -12.76
CA TRP A 71 -24.73 10.16 -11.60
C TRP A 71 -25.02 10.93 -10.30
N LEU A 72 -25.18 12.26 -10.41
CA LEU A 72 -25.48 13.17 -9.30
C LEU A 72 -26.94 13.18 -8.86
N THR A 73 -27.87 12.82 -9.76
CA THR A 73 -29.30 13.08 -9.62
C THR A 73 -30.14 11.81 -9.51
N VAL A 74 -29.58 10.65 -9.85
CA VAL A 74 -30.27 9.37 -9.76
C VAL A 74 -30.72 9.08 -8.33
N GLU A 75 -32.00 8.75 -8.21
CA GLU A 75 -32.65 8.49 -6.92
C GLU A 75 -33.10 7.03 -6.81
N LYS A 76 -33.23 6.59 -5.56
CA LYS A 76 -33.94 5.38 -5.19
C LYS A 76 -34.80 5.71 -3.98
N ASP A 77 -36.08 5.37 -4.03
CA ASP A 77 -37.04 5.59 -2.94
C ASP A 77 -37.12 7.07 -2.49
N GLY A 78 -36.99 8.02 -3.42
CA GLY A 78 -37.06 9.47 -3.17
C GLY A 78 -35.80 10.08 -2.54
N GLN A 79 -34.70 9.32 -2.46
CA GLN A 79 -33.40 9.79 -2.00
C GLN A 79 -32.36 9.65 -3.11
N ARG A 80 -31.54 10.68 -3.32
CA ARG A 80 -30.36 10.58 -4.22
C ARG A 80 -29.49 9.43 -3.75
N ARG A 81 -29.07 8.58 -4.69
CA ARG A 81 -28.26 7.41 -4.35
C ARG A 81 -26.93 7.80 -3.68
N LEU A 82 -26.33 8.93 -4.06
CA LEU A 82 -25.10 9.42 -3.40
C LEU A 82 -25.31 9.85 -1.95
N ASP A 83 -26.53 10.23 -1.55
CA ASP A 83 -26.83 10.59 -0.16
C ASP A 83 -27.14 9.36 0.70
N ASN A 84 -27.42 8.21 0.07
CA ASN A 84 -27.63 6.95 0.79
C ASN A 84 -26.28 6.36 1.22
N PRO A 85 -26.00 6.22 2.53
CA PRO A 85 -24.73 5.64 3.02
C PRO A 85 -24.49 4.20 2.53
N ASP A 86 -25.54 3.47 2.17
CA ASP A 86 -25.48 2.08 1.69
C ASP A 86 -25.31 1.96 0.16
N ASP A 87 -25.22 3.07 -0.57
CA ASP A 87 -24.96 3.03 -2.02
C ASP A 87 -23.52 2.62 -2.32
N TRP A 88 -23.35 1.61 -3.16
CA TRP A 88 -22.04 0.98 -3.38
C TRP A 88 -21.03 1.91 -4.05
N VAL A 89 -21.46 2.69 -5.04
CA VAL A 89 -20.59 3.67 -5.72
C VAL A 89 -20.10 4.72 -4.72
N ARG A 90 -20.97 5.14 -3.80
CA ARG A 90 -20.60 6.06 -2.72
C ARG A 90 -19.55 5.42 -1.79
N ILE A 91 -19.78 4.19 -1.34
CA ILE A 91 -18.87 3.47 -0.43
C ILE A 91 -17.49 3.25 -1.07
N GLU A 92 -17.45 2.78 -2.32
CA GLU A 92 -16.20 2.54 -3.06
C GLU A 92 -15.35 3.81 -3.17
N ILE A 93 -15.97 4.92 -3.61
CA ILE A 93 -15.26 6.18 -3.81
C ILE A 93 -14.82 6.75 -2.47
N GLN A 94 -15.68 6.73 -1.44
CA GLN A 94 -15.30 7.18 -0.10
C GLN A 94 -14.10 6.39 0.42
N THR A 95 -14.17 5.05 0.34
CA THR A 95 -13.09 4.16 0.81
C THR A 95 -11.78 4.43 0.08
N ALA A 96 -11.83 4.70 -1.22
CA ALA A 96 -10.64 5.03 -1.99
C ALA A 96 -10.09 6.44 -1.68
N LEU A 97 -10.96 7.43 -1.44
CA LEU A 97 -10.54 8.78 -1.04
C LEU A 97 -9.89 8.79 0.36
N GLU A 98 -10.31 7.89 1.24
CA GLU A 98 -9.74 7.71 2.58
C GLU A 98 -8.41 6.93 2.57
N ASN A 99 -8.00 6.39 1.43
CA ASN A 99 -6.81 5.56 1.29
C ASN A 99 -5.75 6.22 0.39
N ASP A 100 -4.71 6.80 1.00
CA ASP A 100 -3.59 7.44 0.29
C ASP A 100 -2.82 6.52 -0.67
N ALA A 101 -2.96 5.20 -0.52
CA ALA A 101 -2.37 4.24 -1.45
C ALA A 101 -3.08 4.26 -2.82
N ILE A 102 -4.35 4.67 -2.88
CA ILE A 102 -5.20 4.64 -4.07
C ILE A 102 -5.26 6.04 -4.69
N THR A 103 -4.91 6.13 -5.96
CA THR A 103 -5.13 7.36 -6.74
C THR A 103 -6.56 7.34 -7.30
N VAL A 104 -7.41 8.22 -6.79
CA VAL A 104 -8.77 8.42 -7.33
C VAL A 104 -8.72 9.35 -8.53
N ILE A 105 -9.31 8.95 -9.65
CA ILE A 105 -9.43 9.74 -10.88
C ILE A 105 -10.92 9.82 -11.25
N PRO A 106 -11.55 11.00 -11.13
CA PRO A 106 -12.86 11.22 -11.73
C PRO A 106 -12.74 11.18 -13.26
N LEU A 107 -13.60 10.41 -13.92
CA LEU A 107 -13.72 10.35 -15.37
C LEU A 107 -15.12 10.80 -15.78
N LEU A 108 -15.21 12.02 -16.31
CA LEU A 108 -16.47 12.59 -16.77
C LEU A 108 -16.78 12.06 -18.18
N VAL A 109 -18.01 11.57 -18.37
CA VAL A 109 -18.45 10.99 -19.63
C VAL A 109 -19.75 11.64 -20.12
N GLY A 110 -20.00 11.54 -21.42
CA GLY A 110 -21.15 12.19 -22.05
C GLY A 110 -21.03 13.70 -21.99
N GLU A 111 -22.07 14.36 -21.50
CA GLU A 111 -22.16 15.84 -21.40
C GLU A 111 -21.71 16.37 -20.02
N MET A 112 -21.14 15.53 -19.16
CA MET A 112 -20.64 15.97 -17.87
C MET A 112 -19.34 16.78 -18.03
N GLU A 113 -19.38 18.06 -17.64
CA GLU A 113 -18.22 18.95 -17.76
C GLU A 113 -17.48 19.17 -16.44
N ARG A 114 -18.19 19.12 -15.30
CA ARG A 114 -17.61 19.47 -14.00
C ARG A 114 -18.35 18.84 -12.82
N LEU A 115 -17.60 18.52 -11.77
CA LEU A 115 -18.10 18.25 -10.42
C LEU A 115 -17.89 19.45 -9.51
N THR A 116 -18.85 19.73 -8.65
CA THR A 116 -18.73 20.76 -7.61
C THR A 116 -19.02 20.18 -6.23
N GLU A 117 -18.36 20.71 -5.19
CA GLU A 117 -18.55 20.23 -3.81
C GLU A 117 -20.00 20.37 -3.33
N ALA A 118 -20.73 21.38 -3.81
CA ALA A 118 -22.11 21.63 -3.45
C ALA A 118 -23.08 20.52 -3.93
N GLN A 119 -22.68 19.76 -4.95
CA GLN A 119 -23.49 18.65 -5.48
C GLN A 119 -23.28 17.34 -4.72
N LEU A 120 -22.23 17.26 -3.88
CA LEU A 120 -21.75 16.03 -3.28
C LEU A 120 -22.04 15.98 -1.77
N PRO A 121 -22.31 14.78 -1.21
CA PRO A 121 -22.34 14.58 0.24
C PRO A 121 -20.93 14.79 0.83
N GLU A 122 -20.87 15.09 2.14
CA GLU A 122 -19.62 15.45 2.83
C GLU A 122 -18.43 14.52 2.52
N PRO A 123 -18.57 13.17 2.58
CA PRO A 123 -17.43 12.28 2.37
C PRO A 123 -16.91 12.24 0.93
N LEU A 124 -17.70 12.70 -0.04
CA LEU A 124 -17.33 12.72 -1.45
C LEU A 124 -16.87 14.08 -1.94
N LYS A 125 -17.02 15.16 -1.16
CA LYS A 125 -16.54 16.51 -1.54
C LYS A 125 -15.08 16.52 -2.04
N PRO A 126 -14.13 15.75 -1.46
CA PRO A 126 -12.77 15.69 -1.99
C PRO A 126 -12.69 15.30 -3.47
N LEU A 127 -13.63 14.50 -3.99
CA LEU A 127 -13.70 14.10 -5.39
C LEU A 127 -13.76 15.31 -6.34
N ALA A 128 -14.51 16.35 -5.97
CA ALA A 128 -14.64 17.58 -6.78
C ALA A 128 -13.37 18.46 -6.77
N ARG A 129 -12.42 18.18 -5.87
CA ARG A 129 -11.11 18.87 -5.81
C ARG A 129 -10.06 18.20 -6.70
N ILE A 130 -10.33 16.98 -7.17
CA ILE A 130 -9.43 16.21 -8.01
C ILE A 130 -9.62 16.61 -9.47
N ASN A 131 -8.52 16.80 -10.20
CA ASN A 131 -8.58 17.07 -11.62
C ASN A 131 -9.21 15.89 -12.36
N SER A 132 -10.27 16.15 -13.11
CA SER A 132 -11.02 15.10 -13.80
C SER A 132 -10.43 14.79 -15.17
N ALA A 133 -10.38 13.51 -15.51
CA ALA A 133 -10.29 13.08 -16.89
C ALA A 133 -11.65 13.22 -17.57
N VAL A 134 -11.65 13.30 -18.90
CA VAL A 134 -12.86 13.38 -19.71
C VAL A 134 -12.77 12.30 -20.79
N ALA A 135 -13.88 11.60 -21.04
CA ALA A 135 -14.06 10.76 -22.22
C ALA A 135 -15.34 11.19 -22.95
N ARG A 136 -15.16 12.08 -23.92
CA ARG A 136 -16.24 12.62 -24.75
C ARG A 136 -16.77 11.55 -25.71
N PRO A 137 -18.01 11.69 -26.22
CA PRO A 137 -18.51 10.87 -27.31
C PRO A 137 -17.64 10.93 -28.57
N ASP A 138 -17.93 10.06 -29.53
CA ASP A 138 -17.31 10.12 -30.85
C ASP A 138 -17.56 11.50 -31.49
N PRO A 139 -16.55 12.11 -32.14
CA PRO A 139 -15.28 11.50 -32.60
C PRO A 139 -14.10 11.60 -31.61
N ASP A 140 -14.25 12.28 -30.47
CA ASP A 140 -13.14 12.59 -29.55
C ASP A 140 -12.73 11.40 -28.65
N PHE A 141 -13.62 10.43 -28.46
CA PHE A 141 -13.47 9.32 -27.51
C PHE A 141 -12.08 8.64 -27.58
N HIS A 142 -11.60 8.35 -28.78
CA HIS A 142 -10.31 7.67 -28.97
C HIS A 142 -9.12 8.50 -28.46
N GLN A 143 -9.14 9.81 -28.70
CA GLN A 143 -8.06 10.70 -28.27
C GLN A 143 -8.07 10.84 -26.75
N ASP A 144 -9.25 11.01 -26.16
CA ASP A 144 -9.46 11.12 -24.73
C ASP A 144 -8.98 9.84 -24.01
N MET A 145 -9.36 8.66 -24.52
CA MET A 145 -8.91 7.38 -23.98
C MET A 145 -7.40 7.17 -24.10
N THR A 146 -6.77 7.68 -25.16
CA THR A 146 -5.31 7.61 -25.31
C THR A 146 -4.62 8.45 -24.23
N ARG A 147 -5.14 9.65 -23.94
CA ARG A 147 -4.61 10.52 -22.87
C ARG A 147 -4.82 9.90 -21.49
N LEU A 148 -6.00 9.33 -21.24
CA LEU A 148 -6.30 8.62 -19.99
C LEU A 148 -5.34 7.44 -19.78
N THR A 149 -5.17 6.61 -20.81
CA THR A 149 -4.29 5.43 -20.74
C THR A 149 -2.86 5.82 -20.38
N ARG A 150 -2.29 6.83 -21.06
CA ARG A 150 -0.94 7.32 -20.74
C ARG A 150 -0.83 7.80 -19.30
N ARG A 151 -1.85 8.53 -18.80
CA ARG A 151 -1.82 9.00 -17.42
C ARG A 151 -1.91 7.85 -16.41
N LEU A 152 -2.66 6.79 -16.73
CA LEU A 152 -2.75 5.60 -15.91
C LEU A 152 -1.42 4.84 -15.87
N GLU A 153 -0.70 4.74 -16.99
CA GLU A 153 0.66 4.16 -17.04
C GLU A 153 1.59 4.88 -16.08
N GLU A 154 1.67 6.21 -16.16
CA GLU A 154 2.53 7.04 -15.29
C GLU A 154 2.23 6.80 -13.80
N VAL A 155 0.95 6.65 -13.43
CA VAL A 155 0.54 6.41 -12.05
C VAL A 155 0.95 5.01 -11.60
N LEU A 156 0.72 3.99 -12.42
CA LEU A 156 1.06 2.60 -12.09
C LEU A 156 2.58 2.39 -12.01
N GLU A 157 3.35 3.00 -12.91
CA GLU A 157 4.82 2.96 -12.89
C GLU A 157 5.40 3.65 -11.64
N GLY A 158 4.86 4.83 -11.29
CA GLY A 158 5.25 5.55 -10.07
C GLY A 158 5.00 4.74 -8.80
N LYS A 159 3.85 4.04 -8.74
CA LYS A 159 3.48 3.19 -7.59
C LYS A 159 4.33 1.92 -7.51
N SER A 160 4.61 1.27 -8.65
CA SER A 160 5.50 0.10 -8.73
C SER A 160 6.92 0.40 -8.22
N THR A 161 7.44 1.56 -8.60
CA THR A 161 8.78 2.01 -8.19
C THR A 161 8.85 2.26 -6.68
N LEU A 162 7.83 2.92 -6.11
CA LEU A 162 7.72 3.16 -4.66
C LEU A 162 7.51 1.87 -3.86
N ALA A 163 6.77 0.90 -4.38
CA ALA A 163 6.59 -0.40 -3.75
C ALA A 163 7.90 -1.19 -3.71
N SER A 164 8.67 -1.16 -4.81
CA SER A 164 9.96 -1.84 -4.93
C SER A 164 11.01 -1.23 -4.00
N SER A 165 11.07 0.10 -3.88
CA SER A 165 11.99 0.77 -2.95
C SER A 165 11.66 0.44 -1.49
N ARG A 166 10.38 0.52 -1.10
CA ARG A 166 9.93 0.16 0.25
C ARG A 166 10.17 -1.31 0.58
N ALA A 167 9.97 -2.22 -0.37
CA ALA A 167 10.23 -3.65 -0.16
C ALA A 167 11.73 -3.92 0.06
N SER A 168 12.59 -3.24 -0.69
CA SER A 168 14.05 -3.31 -0.52
C SER A 168 14.50 -2.75 0.84
N GLU A 169 14.02 -1.55 1.20
CA GLU A 169 14.30 -0.92 2.50
C GLU A 169 13.84 -1.79 3.67
N LYS A 170 12.64 -2.39 3.57
CA LYS A 170 12.09 -3.26 4.61
C LYS A 170 12.85 -4.57 4.74
N SER A 171 13.30 -5.14 3.63
CA SER A 171 14.13 -6.37 3.62
C SER A 171 15.52 -6.11 4.21
N PHE A 172 16.12 -4.97 3.86
CA PHE A 172 17.39 -4.52 4.41
C PHE A 172 17.29 -4.24 5.92
N SER A 173 16.22 -3.54 6.34
CA SER A 173 15.89 -3.28 7.74
C SER A 173 15.70 -4.57 8.55
N LEU A 174 15.01 -5.57 8.00
CA LEU A 174 14.79 -6.85 8.68
C LEU A 174 16.09 -7.63 8.85
N ALA A 175 16.95 -7.66 7.84
CA ALA A 175 18.26 -8.32 7.91
C ALA A 175 19.16 -7.68 8.97
N GLN A 176 19.23 -6.35 9.02
CA GLN A 176 19.97 -5.62 10.07
C GLN A 176 19.43 -5.91 11.47
N LYS A 177 18.10 -6.00 11.62
CA LYS A 177 17.47 -6.33 12.90
C LYS A 177 17.80 -7.74 13.36
N LEU A 178 17.77 -8.73 12.45
CA LEU A 178 18.15 -10.11 12.75
C LEU A 178 19.63 -10.23 13.13
N GLU A 179 20.53 -9.54 12.42
CA GLU A 179 21.96 -9.51 12.77
C GLU A 179 22.19 -8.86 14.14
N LEU A 180 21.48 -7.76 14.44
CA LEU A 180 21.56 -7.08 15.73
C LEU A 180 21.07 -7.99 16.87
N ASP A 181 19.99 -8.74 16.66
CA ASP A 181 19.46 -9.69 17.65
C ASP A 181 20.46 -10.83 17.92
N ASP A 182 21.08 -11.40 16.89
CA ASP A 182 22.12 -12.44 17.03
C ASP A 182 23.35 -11.91 17.78
N LEU A 183 23.83 -10.71 17.43
CA LEU A 183 24.97 -10.09 18.12
C LEU A 183 24.66 -9.81 19.60
N ASN A 184 23.46 -9.34 19.91
CA ASN A 184 23.03 -9.12 21.30
C ASN A 184 22.96 -10.44 22.09
N GLN A 185 22.51 -11.53 21.47
CA GLN A 185 22.52 -12.85 22.10
C GLN A 185 23.95 -13.35 22.36
N GLN A 186 24.85 -13.19 21.39
CA GLN A 186 26.27 -13.55 21.54
C GLN A 186 26.96 -12.72 22.64
N LEU A 187 26.68 -11.41 22.70
CA LEU A 187 27.20 -10.52 23.73
C LEU A 187 26.76 -10.95 25.13
N ALA A 188 25.48 -11.31 25.29
CA ALA A 188 24.94 -11.79 26.56
C ALA A 188 25.63 -13.08 27.02
N LEU A 189 25.85 -14.03 26.10
CA LEU A 189 26.52 -15.30 26.39
C LEU A 189 27.98 -15.09 26.79
N LEU A 190 28.75 -14.31 26.02
CA LEU A 190 30.15 -14.03 26.34
C LEU A 190 30.29 -13.27 27.65
N SER A 191 29.39 -12.32 27.93
CA SER A 191 29.35 -11.60 29.20
C SER A 191 29.06 -12.53 30.39
N GLN A 192 28.21 -13.55 30.21
CA GLN A 192 27.99 -14.58 31.23
C GLN A 192 29.24 -15.46 31.44
N GLN A 193 29.87 -15.92 30.36
CA GLN A 193 31.10 -16.72 30.42
C GLN A 193 32.25 -15.95 31.08
N HIS A 194 32.39 -14.66 30.76
CA HIS A 194 33.38 -13.78 31.36
C HIS A 194 33.19 -13.67 32.87
N ARG A 195 31.96 -13.42 33.33
CA ARG A 195 31.62 -13.34 34.76
C ARG A 195 31.95 -14.65 35.49
N ALA A 196 31.56 -15.79 34.93
CA ALA A 196 31.85 -17.10 35.52
C ALA A 196 33.36 -17.39 35.60
N CYS A 197 34.11 -17.12 34.52
CA CYS A 197 35.54 -17.36 34.47
C CYS A 197 36.33 -16.42 35.40
N ALA A 198 35.90 -15.16 35.52
CA ALA A 198 36.51 -14.19 36.44
C ALA A 198 36.28 -14.58 37.90
N GLU A 199 35.08 -15.06 38.24
CA GLU A 199 34.80 -15.54 39.59
C GLU A 199 35.60 -16.81 39.93
N GLU A 200 35.71 -17.76 39.01
CA GLU A 200 36.53 -18.95 39.19
C GLU A 200 38.01 -18.59 39.40
N ALA A 201 38.55 -17.64 38.62
CA ALA A 201 39.92 -17.14 38.75
C ALA A 201 40.18 -16.49 40.13
N ARG A 202 39.13 -15.88 40.72
CA ARG A 202 39.19 -15.26 42.04
C ARG A 202 39.22 -16.28 43.17
N LEU A 203 38.49 -17.38 43.01
CA LEU A 203 38.29 -18.39 44.05
C LEU A 203 39.33 -19.54 44.02
N THR A 204 40.01 -19.78 42.90
CA THR A 204 40.96 -20.89 42.79
C THR A 204 42.20 -20.71 43.69
N GLY A 205 42.55 -21.77 44.44
CA GLY A 205 43.79 -21.85 45.22
C GLY A 205 44.99 -22.39 44.44
N ASP A 206 44.77 -22.89 43.22
CA ASP A 206 45.80 -23.43 42.32
C ASP A 206 46.43 -22.30 41.47
N PRO A 207 47.75 -22.02 41.61
CA PRO A 207 48.46 -20.97 40.86
C PRO A 207 48.47 -21.18 39.35
N ASP A 208 48.66 -22.41 38.87
CA ASP A 208 48.76 -22.70 37.43
C ASP A 208 47.38 -22.51 36.78
N ARG A 209 46.33 -22.99 37.45
CA ARG A 209 44.94 -22.78 37.01
C ARG A 209 44.56 -21.30 36.99
N LYS A 210 45.04 -20.51 37.97
CA LYS A 210 44.78 -19.06 38.03
C LYS A 210 45.35 -18.31 36.82
N VAL A 211 46.54 -18.68 36.36
CA VAL A 211 47.16 -18.10 35.15
C VAL A 211 46.29 -18.37 33.92
N VAL A 212 45.86 -19.62 33.73
CA VAL A 212 45.01 -20.04 32.60
C VAL A 212 43.67 -19.29 32.59
N LEU A 213 43.00 -19.20 33.73
CA LEU A 213 41.70 -18.51 33.84
C LEU A 213 41.85 -17.00 33.60
N THR A 214 42.91 -16.38 34.10
CA THR A 214 43.19 -14.94 33.88
C THR A 214 43.38 -14.64 32.38
N GLU A 215 44.10 -15.51 31.67
CA GLU A 215 44.28 -15.35 30.22
C GLU A 215 42.97 -15.55 29.44
N ARG A 216 42.14 -16.49 29.87
CA ARG A 216 40.80 -16.70 29.29
C ARG A 216 39.87 -15.50 29.52
N VAL A 217 39.91 -14.88 30.69
CA VAL A 217 39.17 -13.65 31.02
C VAL A 217 39.53 -12.53 30.04
N LYS A 218 40.82 -12.30 29.78
CA LYS A 218 41.29 -11.28 28.82
C LYS A 218 40.77 -11.55 27.41
N ARG A 219 40.80 -12.80 26.94
CA ARG A 219 40.27 -13.16 25.62
C ARG A 219 38.77 -12.92 25.50
N LEU A 220 38.00 -13.28 26.53
CA LEU A 220 36.56 -13.02 26.55
C LEU A 220 36.25 -11.52 26.52
N LEU A 221 37.01 -10.68 27.23
CA LEU A 221 36.89 -9.22 27.15
C LEU A 221 37.16 -8.67 25.74
N GLN A 222 38.18 -9.18 25.04
CA GLN A 222 38.46 -8.78 23.66
C GLN A 222 37.31 -9.15 22.72
N GLN A 223 36.70 -10.33 22.88
CA GLN A 223 35.56 -10.75 22.07
C GLN A 223 34.30 -9.91 22.34
N ILE A 224 34.03 -9.60 23.61
CA ILE A 224 32.93 -8.69 24.01
C ILE A 224 33.11 -7.34 23.34
N SER A 225 34.29 -6.72 23.45
CA SER A 225 34.58 -5.42 22.84
C SER A 225 34.42 -5.43 21.31
N ALA A 226 34.76 -6.54 20.65
CA ALA A 226 34.60 -6.67 19.20
C ALA A 226 33.12 -6.72 18.79
N ILE A 227 32.27 -7.43 19.54
CA ILE A 227 30.83 -7.51 19.29
C ILE A 227 30.15 -6.19 19.59
N ASP A 228 30.50 -5.52 20.69
CA ASP A 228 30.00 -4.18 21.01
C ASP A 228 30.32 -3.18 19.88
N GLY A 229 31.50 -3.28 19.27
CA GLY A 229 31.88 -2.47 18.11
C GLY A 229 30.95 -2.71 16.90
N ARG A 230 30.61 -3.97 16.62
CA ARG A 230 29.70 -4.34 15.52
C ARG A 230 28.27 -3.87 15.79
N ILE A 231 27.77 -4.05 17.01
CA ILE A 231 26.44 -3.57 17.44
C ILE A 231 26.33 -2.05 17.22
N ASN A 232 27.33 -1.29 17.68
CA ASN A 232 27.35 0.17 17.51
C ASN A 232 27.40 0.58 16.03
N ALA A 233 28.11 -0.15 15.17
CA ALA A 233 28.16 0.12 13.74
C ALA A 233 26.77 -0.07 13.08
N ILE A 234 26.04 -1.13 13.43
CA ILE A 234 24.69 -1.38 12.90
C ILE A 234 23.71 -0.30 13.39
N GLN A 235 23.77 0.06 14.67
CA GLN A 235 22.87 1.05 15.26
C GLN A 235 23.12 2.49 14.75
N THR A 236 24.36 2.84 14.39
CA THR A 236 24.67 4.14 13.80
C THR A 236 24.28 4.21 12.32
N CYS A 237 24.41 3.12 11.56
CA CYS A 237 23.90 3.03 10.18
C CYS A 237 22.38 3.12 10.06
N SER A 238 21.61 2.75 11.09
CA SER A 238 20.13 2.86 11.09
C SER A 238 19.59 4.27 11.39
N LYS A 239 20.45 5.25 11.69
CA LYS A 239 20.05 6.63 12.08
C LYS A 239 20.34 7.71 11.03
N GLY A 240 20.97 7.37 9.91
CA GLY A 240 21.29 8.28 8.80
C GLY A 240 20.60 7.86 7.52
#